data_AF-A0A034WN46-F1
#
_entry.id   AF-A0A034WN46-F1
#
_cell.length_a   1.000
_cell.length_b   1.000
_cell.length_c   1.000
_cell.angle_alpha   90.00
_cell.angle_beta   90.00
_cell.angle_gamma   90.00
#
_symmetry.space_group_name_H-M   'P 1'
#
loop_
_entity.id
_entity.type
_entity.pdbx_description
1 polymer ?
#
loop_
_entity_poly.entity_id
_entity_poly.type
_entity_poly.pdbx_seq_one_letter_code
_entity_poly.pdbx_strand_id
1 'polypeptide(L)'
;MDQKPQIYSKFAILTRTTEMRMHISAEVPCDRPSEVQTFTMGGGTLIKMYQTQTPVEVAGSRKFSTVQILDLVRQEPIYENLYECPQENLLKVSEALWPYVIAIKEPERRLQLVKKVEHCKWIIYLKKNDLVRVSGASFGKKSTFYDCIIRYIGNVAELYPVGYIFGLELLHLDNGFSPQSEDIPYSIKYMQCDPTLSIFSTADNLLQLPSEVKKKFSMQNIIGETLTKVRTAIVPSTCANGGGGAGSNTNSLRRQKKPKKKFQTVGLI
;
A
#
# COMPACT_ATOMS: atom_id res chain seq x y z
N MET A 1 -0.95 -39.61 5.32
CA MET A 1 -0.44 -38.34 5.87
C MET A 1 -0.25 -37.40 4.71
N ASP A 2 -1.19 -36.49 4.47
CA ASP A 2 -1.10 -35.52 3.39
C ASP A 2 -0.02 -34.49 3.74
N GLN A 3 1.17 -34.69 3.21
CA GLN A 3 2.16 -33.62 3.13
C GLN A 3 1.60 -32.59 2.16
N LYS A 4 1.03 -31.50 2.69
CA LYS A 4 0.78 -30.29 1.90
C LYS A 4 2.06 -30.00 1.11
N PRO A 5 2.00 -29.76 -0.22
CA PRO A 5 3.17 -29.37 -0.97
C PRO A 5 3.72 -28.12 -0.27
N GLN A 6 4.92 -28.25 0.27
CA GLN A 6 5.62 -27.13 0.86
C GLN A 6 5.89 -26.18 -0.30
N ILE A 7 5.04 -25.14 -0.45
CA ILE A 7 5.21 -24.15 -1.50
C ILE A 7 6.52 -23.43 -1.18
N TYR A 8 7.62 -23.95 -1.73
CA TYR A 8 8.89 -23.27 -1.64
C TYR A 8 8.73 -21.97 -2.40
N SER A 9 8.96 -20.86 -1.71
CA SER A 9 9.01 -19.58 -2.39
C SER A 9 10.08 -19.63 -3.49
N LYS A 10 9.74 -19.12 -4.67
CA LYS A 10 10.68 -18.94 -5.80
C LYS A 10 11.54 -17.69 -5.64
N PHE A 11 11.26 -16.87 -4.64
CA PHE A 11 11.84 -15.54 -4.48
C PHE A 11 12.55 -15.39 -3.14
N ALA A 12 13.69 -14.71 -3.18
CA ALA A 12 14.48 -14.39 -2.01
C ALA A 12 15.06 -12.98 -2.11
N ILE A 13 15.55 -12.51 -0.98
CA ILE A 13 16.33 -11.27 -0.87
C ILE A 13 17.67 -11.60 -0.22
N LEU A 14 18.75 -10.96 -0.71
CA LEU A 14 20.03 -11.01 -0.03
C LEU A 14 19.95 -10.31 1.33
N THR A 15 20.34 -10.99 2.40
CA THR A 15 20.31 -10.43 3.77
C THR A 15 21.48 -9.50 4.07
N ARG A 16 22.55 -9.61 3.29
CA ARG A 16 23.79 -8.85 3.40
C ARG A 16 24.52 -8.80 2.06
N THR A 17 25.52 -7.94 1.99
CA THR A 17 26.46 -7.93 0.87
C THR A 17 27.11 -9.30 0.72
N THR A 18 26.99 -9.89 -0.46
CA THR A 18 27.36 -11.28 -0.72
C THR A 18 28.18 -11.36 -1.99
N GLU A 19 29.33 -12.03 -1.92
CA GLU A 19 30.07 -12.45 -3.09
C GLU A 19 29.36 -13.65 -3.73
N MET A 20 29.09 -13.54 -5.02
CA MET A 20 28.39 -14.54 -5.82
C MET A 20 29.32 -15.01 -6.92
N ARG A 21 29.24 -16.29 -7.26
CA ARG A 21 30.06 -16.93 -8.29
C ARG A 21 29.18 -17.37 -9.44
N MET A 22 29.64 -17.15 -10.67
CA MET A 22 28.92 -17.66 -11.84
C MET A 22 28.79 -19.18 -11.74
N HIS A 23 27.56 -19.67 -11.89
CA HIS A 23 27.29 -21.10 -11.92
C HIS A 23 27.64 -21.63 -13.32
N ILE A 24 28.58 -22.57 -13.37
CA ILE A 24 29.01 -23.21 -14.61
C ILE A 24 28.30 -24.56 -14.71
N SER A 25 27.41 -24.70 -15.70
CA SER A 25 26.77 -25.98 -16.04
C SER A 25 27.45 -26.58 -17.27
N ALA A 26 27.56 -27.91 -17.32
CA ALA A 26 28.12 -28.63 -18.47
C ALA A 26 27.32 -28.41 -19.78
N GLU A 27 26.09 -27.91 -19.69
CA GLU A 27 25.20 -27.62 -20.82
C GLU A 27 25.40 -26.22 -21.43
N VAL A 28 26.16 -25.33 -20.79
CA VAL A 28 26.45 -23.98 -21.28
C VAL A 28 27.98 -23.82 -21.38
N PRO A 29 28.58 -24.02 -22.57
CA PRO A 29 30.01 -23.86 -22.75
C PRO A 29 30.42 -22.41 -22.46
N CYS A 30 31.33 -22.22 -21.51
CA CYS A 30 31.95 -20.92 -21.28
C CYS A 30 33.24 -20.86 -22.10
N ASP A 31 33.30 -19.97 -23.09
CA ASP A 31 34.44 -19.82 -24.03
C ASP A 31 35.75 -19.33 -23.36
N ARG A 32 35.78 -19.16 -22.03
CA ARG A 32 36.96 -18.72 -21.28
C ARG A 32 37.20 -19.59 -20.06
N PRO A 33 38.03 -20.64 -20.17
CA PRO A 33 38.39 -21.46 -19.04
C PRO A 33 39.58 -20.81 -18.32
N SER A 34 39.38 -19.93 -17.33
CA SER A 34 40.45 -19.59 -16.36
C SER A 34 40.04 -18.78 -15.12
N GLU A 35 38.98 -17.97 -15.13
CA GLU A 35 38.64 -17.15 -13.95
C GLU A 35 37.18 -17.33 -13.57
N VAL A 36 36.94 -17.87 -12.37
CA VAL A 36 35.61 -17.88 -11.77
C VAL A 36 35.16 -16.43 -11.65
N GLN A 37 34.26 -15.99 -12.51
CA GLN A 37 33.76 -14.63 -12.46
C GLN A 37 32.96 -14.46 -11.17
N THR A 38 33.57 -13.77 -10.21
CA THR A 38 32.93 -13.39 -8.96
C THR A 38 32.49 -11.93 -9.05
N PHE A 39 31.42 -11.62 -8.34
CA PHE A 39 30.94 -10.25 -8.20
C PHE A 39 30.20 -10.12 -6.88
N THR A 40 30.13 -8.89 -6.38
CA THR A 40 29.53 -8.60 -5.08
C THR A 40 28.19 -7.93 -5.27
N MET A 41 27.17 -8.44 -4.58
CA MET A 41 25.82 -7.86 -4.58
C MET A 41 25.43 -7.39 -3.20
N GLY A 42 24.83 -6.20 -3.11
CA GLY A 42 24.39 -5.61 -1.85
C GLY A 42 23.19 -6.34 -1.21
N GLY A 43 23.04 -6.19 0.10
CA GLY A 43 21.82 -6.61 0.80
C GLY A 43 20.57 -5.91 0.24
N GLY A 44 19.42 -6.60 0.27
CA GLY A 44 18.18 -6.08 -0.31
C GLY A 44 18.01 -6.37 -1.82
N THR A 45 19.00 -6.99 -2.46
CA THR A 45 18.93 -7.44 -3.87
C THR A 45 17.85 -8.52 -4.02
N LEU A 46 17.05 -8.40 -5.08
CA LEU A 46 15.95 -9.31 -5.41
C LEU A 46 16.49 -10.51 -6.20
N ILE A 47 16.13 -11.71 -5.73
CA ILE A 47 16.68 -12.97 -6.21
C ILE A 47 15.56 -13.93 -6.61
N LYS A 48 15.69 -14.55 -7.78
CA LYS A 48 14.91 -15.74 -8.16
C LYS A 48 15.73 -16.98 -7.88
N MET A 49 15.15 -17.93 -7.16
CA MET A 49 15.79 -19.21 -6.86
C MET A 49 15.42 -20.26 -7.91
N TYR A 50 16.42 -20.98 -8.43
CA TYR A 50 16.24 -22.05 -9.43
C TYR A 50 16.41 -23.43 -8.80
N GLN A 51 17.44 -23.62 -7.99
CA GLN A 51 17.71 -24.88 -7.30
C GLN A 51 18.17 -24.61 -5.87
N THR A 52 17.67 -25.42 -4.93
CA THR A 52 17.96 -25.27 -3.49
C THR A 52 19.02 -26.27 -2.99
N GLN A 53 19.72 -27.00 -3.86
CA GLN A 53 20.82 -27.89 -3.47
C GLN A 53 21.82 -28.05 -4.63
N THR A 54 23.12 -27.87 -4.36
CA THR A 54 24.19 -28.51 -5.14
C THR A 54 24.33 -29.97 -4.68
N PRO A 55 24.52 -30.97 -5.57
CA PRO A 55 24.39 -32.39 -5.21
C PRO A 55 25.53 -32.98 -4.35
N VAL A 56 26.52 -32.19 -3.93
CA VAL A 56 27.72 -32.73 -3.29
C VAL A 56 27.73 -32.34 -1.82
N GLU A 57 27.09 -33.16 -0.99
CA GLU A 57 27.21 -33.11 0.46
C GLU A 57 28.63 -33.54 0.88
N VAL A 58 29.59 -32.61 0.81
CA VAL A 58 30.83 -32.76 1.59
C VAL A 58 30.53 -32.27 3.00
N ALA A 59 30.66 -33.14 3.99
CA ALA A 59 30.48 -32.79 5.40
C ALA A 59 31.35 -31.56 5.75
N GLY A 60 30.72 -30.46 6.16
CA GLY A 60 31.38 -29.17 6.46
C GLY A 60 31.36 -28.13 5.34
N SER A 61 30.81 -28.43 4.15
CA SER A 61 30.66 -27.47 3.06
C SER A 61 29.46 -26.53 3.26
N ARG A 62 29.62 -25.25 2.91
CA ARG A 62 28.52 -24.27 2.90
C ARG A 62 27.49 -24.69 1.84
N LYS A 63 26.19 -24.59 2.17
CA LYS A 63 25.12 -24.90 1.22
C LYS A 63 24.93 -23.73 0.27
N PHE A 64 24.95 -24.00 -1.04
CA PHE A 64 24.71 -23.01 -2.07
C PHE A 64 23.36 -23.26 -2.76
N SER A 65 22.74 -22.18 -3.22
CA SER A 65 21.60 -22.20 -4.14
C SER A 65 21.98 -21.57 -5.46
N THR A 66 21.47 -22.15 -6.55
CA THR A 66 21.55 -21.55 -7.88
C THR A 66 20.46 -20.51 -8.03
N VAL A 67 20.85 -19.29 -8.37
CA VAL A 67 19.98 -18.12 -8.37
C VAL A 67 20.19 -17.22 -9.57
N GLN A 68 19.20 -16.37 -9.85
CA GLN A 68 19.28 -15.32 -10.87
C GLN A 68 18.94 -13.98 -10.22
N ILE A 69 19.67 -12.94 -10.63
CA ILE A 69 19.44 -11.57 -10.19
C ILE A 69 18.47 -10.91 -11.17
N LEU A 70 17.41 -10.32 -10.64
CA LEU A 70 16.32 -9.80 -11.44
C LEU A 70 16.42 -8.28 -11.60
N ASP A 71 16.32 -7.78 -12.83
CA ASP A 71 15.81 -6.43 -13.10
C ASP A 71 14.32 -6.56 -13.33
N LEU A 72 13.55 -6.35 -12.27
CA LEU A 72 12.10 -6.48 -12.38
C LEU A 72 11.49 -5.38 -13.24
N VAL A 73 12.09 -4.19 -13.29
CA VAL A 73 11.58 -3.05 -14.06
C VAL A 73 11.70 -3.33 -15.55
N ARG A 74 12.84 -3.86 -15.98
CA ARG A 74 13.09 -4.23 -17.38
C ARG A 74 12.52 -5.59 -17.76
N GLN A 75 12.07 -6.38 -16.76
CA GLN A 75 11.70 -7.79 -16.91
C GLN A 75 12.81 -8.66 -17.53
N GLU A 76 14.05 -8.20 -17.39
CA GLU A 76 15.24 -8.84 -17.94
C GLU A 76 16.13 -9.29 -16.77
N PRO A 77 16.87 -10.39 -16.91
CA PRO A 77 17.95 -10.70 -15.98
C PRO A 77 18.97 -9.54 -15.99
N ILE A 78 19.43 -9.08 -14.81
CA ILE A 78 20.57 -8.13 -14.77
C ILE A 78 21.80 -8.75 -15.44
N TYR A 79 21.90 -10.08 -15.33
CA TYR A 79 22.86 -10.89 -16.04
C TYR A 79 22.17 -12.16 -16.54
N GLU A 80 22.46 -12.57 -17.77
CA GLU A 80 21.88 -13.77 -18.39
C GLU A 80 22.26 -15.05 -17.63
N ASN A 81 23.40 -15.02 -16.92
CA ASN A 81 23.95 -16.16 -16.22
C ASN A 81 23.24 -16.46 -14.88
N LEU A 82 23.36 -17.72 -14.47
CA LEU A 82 22.99 -18.16 -13.12
C LEU A 82 24.19 -18.04 -12.18
N TYR A 83 23.90 -17.92 -10.88
CA TYR A 83 24.91 -17.70 -9.87
C TYR A 83 24.72 -18.59 -8.65
N GLU A 84 25.82 -18.94 -8.00
CA GLU A 84 25.82 -19.64 -6.73
C GLU A 84 25.82 -18.65 -5.58
N CYS A 85 24.84 -18.80 -4.70
CA CYS A 85 24.67 -17.97 -3.51
C CYS A 85 24.65 -18.84 -2.25
N PRO A 86 25.42 -18.49 -1.20
CA PRO A 86 25.28 -19.14 0.10
C PRO A 86 23.84 -19.03 0.62
N GLN A 87 23.27 -20.15 1.07
CA GLN A 87 21.88 -20.20 1.53
C GLN A 87 21.64 -19.37 2.77
N GLU A 88 22.63 -19.25 3.66
CA GLU A 88 22.57 -18.41 4.85
C GLU A 88 22.43 -16.91 4.55
N ASN A 89 22.66 -16.50 3.29
CA ASN A 89 22.53 -15.12 2.84
C ASN A 89 21.18 -14.87 2.12
N LEU A 90 20.35 -15.91 1.95
CA LEU A 90 19.06 -15.80 1.28
C LEU A 90 17.92 -15.81 2.29
N LEU A 91 17.12 -14.74 2.28
CA LEU A 91 15.84 -14.71 2.99
C LEU A 91 14.70 -14.95 2.01
N LYS A 92 14.04 -16.10 2.13
CA LYS A 92 12.88 -16.46 1.30
C LYS A 92 11.72 -15.52 1.58
N VAL A 93 11.04 -15.07 0.53
CA VAL A 93 9.88 -14.16 0.62
C VAL A 93 8.65 -14.86 0.08
N SER A 94 7.54 -14.94 0.84
CA SER A 94 6.34 -15.62 0.34
C SER A 94 5.78 -14.97 -0.94
N GLU A 95 5.17 -15.76 -1.81
CA GLU A 95 4.58 -15.25 -3.07
C GLU A 95 3.49 -14.20 -2.81
N ALA A 96 2.74 -14.32 -1.70
CA ALA A 96 1.74 -13.33 -1.30
C ALA A 96 2.35 -11.97 -0.89
N LEU A 97 3.56 -11.98 -0.32
CA LEU A 97 4.25 -10.76 0.09
C LEU A 97 5.05 -10.13 -1.06
N TRP A 98 5.46 -10.96 -2.02
CA TRP A 98 6.35 -10.56 -3.12
C TRP A 98 5.92 -9.30 -3.87
N PRO A 99 4.65 -9.12 -4.29
CA PRO A 99 4.21 -7.91 -4.99
C PRO A 99 4.49 -6.61 -4.22
N TYR A 100 4.43 -6.64 -2.89
CA TYR A 100 4.65 -5.47 -2.05
C TYR A 100 6.14 -5.17 -1.85
N VAL A 101 6.96 -6.22 -1.76
CA VAL A 101 8.42 -6.10 -1.62
C VAL A 101 9.03 -5.49 -2.87
N ILE A 102 8.64 -5.98 -4.04
CA ILE A 102 9.22 -5.54 -5.31
C ILE A 102 8.84 -4.10 -5.66
N ALA A 103 7.79 -3.55 -5.04
CA ALA A 103 7.37 -2.17 -5.22
C ALA A 103 8.28 -1.16 -4.51
N ILE A 104 9.11 -1.61 -3.58
CA ILE A 104 10.04 -0.75 -2.83
C ILE A 104 11.33 -0.60 -3.65
N LYS A 105 11.68 0.64 -4.02
CA LYS A 105 12.84 0.93 -4.87
C LYS A 105 14.16 0.69 -4.14
N GLU A 106 14.26 1.08 -2.87
CA GLU A 106 15.51 1.02 -2.12
C GLU A 106 15.75 -0.37 -1.50
N PRO A 107 16.89 -1.03 -1.80
CA PRO A 107 17.20 -2.37 -1.28
C PRO A 107 17.13 -2.47 0.25
N GLU A 108 17.66 -1.49 0.97
CA GLU A 108 17.68 -1.49 2.44
C GLU A 108 16.26 -1.43 3.02
N ARG A 109 15.36 -0.63 2.43
CA ARG A 109 13.96 -0.55 2.86
C ARG A 109 13.23 -1.88 2.67
N ARG A 110 13.50 -2.60 1.58
CA ARG A 110 12.98 -3.97 1.38
C ARG A 110 13.42 -4.88 2.50
N LEU A 111 14.72 -4.86 2.82
CA LEU A 111 15.31 -5.70 3.85
C LEU A 111 14.70 -5.39 5.24
N GLN A 112 14.47 -4.12 5.54
CA GLN A 112 13.81 -3.70 6.77
C GLN A 112 12.35 -4.17 6.85
N LEU A 113 11.61 -4.16 5.74
CA LEU A 113 10.24 -4.69 5.69
C LEU A 113 10.23 -6.19 6.00
N VAL A 114 11.00 -6.99 5.25
CA VAL A 114 10.95 -8.46 5.35
C VAL A 114 11.44 -8.99 6.70
N LYS A 115 12.25 -8.22 7.42
CA LYS A 115 12.64 -8.53 8.81
C LYS A 115 11.48 -8.36 9.81
N LYS A 116 10.46 -7.55 9.49
CA LYS A 116 9.29 -7.32 10.35
C LYS A 116 8.20 -8.37 10.06
N VAL A 117 8.38 -9.58 10.57
CA VAL A 117 7.51 -10.75 10.26
C VAL A 117 6.02 -10.48 10.53
N GLU A 118 5.67 -9.95 11.70
CA GLU A 118 4.27 -9.66 12.05
C GLU A 118 3.67 -8.55 11.19
N HIS A 119 4.50 -7.56 10.82
CA HIS A 119 4.08 -6.51 9.91
C HIS A 119 3.80 -7.06 8.51
N CYS A 120 4.68 -7.93 8.01
CA CYS A 120 4.48 -8.61 6.72
C CYS A 120 3.19 -9.45 6.70
N LYS A 121 2.91 -10.18 7.79
CA LYS A 121 1.63 -10.91 7.94
C LYS A 121 0.45 -9.96 7.89
N TRP A 122 0.53 -8.81 8.55
CA TRP A 122 -0.53 -7.80 8.49
C TRP A 122 -0.74 -7.26 7.07
N ILE A 123 0.34 -6.90 6.36
CA ILE A 123 0.28 -6.37 4.99
C ILE A 123 -0.46 -7.31 4.03
N ILE A 124 -0.19 -8.62 4.07
CA ILE A 124 -0.82 -9.57 3.13
C ILE A 124 -2.32 -9.76 3.35
N TYR A 125 -2.87 -9.31 4.49
CA TYR A 125 -4.31 -9.35 4.78
C TYR A 125 -5.02 -8.02 4.52
N LEU A 126 -4.29 -6.95 4.17
CA LEU A 126 -4.90 -5.67 3.84
C LEU A 126 -5.75 -5.76 2.58
N LYS A 127 -6.90 -5.10 2.61
CA LYS A 127 -7.84 -5.00 1.49
C LYS A 127 -8.37 -3.58 1.33
N LYS A 128 -9.05 -3.33 0.20
CA LYS A 128 -9.78 -2.08 -0.01
C LYS A 128 -10.75 -1.84 1.16
N ASN A 129 -10.87 -0.58 1.53
CA ASN A 129 -11.62 -0.04 2.66
C ASN A 129 -11.06 -0.31 4.06
N ASP A 130 -9.92 -1.00 4.19
CA ASP A 130 -9.23 -1.07 5.49
C ASP A 130 -8.64 0.30 5.86
N LEU A 131 -8.61 0.57 7.17
CA LEU A 131 -8.05 1.79 7.72
C LEU A 131 -6.58 1.59 8.10
N VAL A 132 -5.74 2.49 7.63
CA VAL A 132 -4.30 2.47 7.84
C VAL A 132 -3.79 3.85 8.20
N ARG A 133 -2.54 3.91 8.66
CA ARG A 133 -1.81 5.15 8.87
C ARG A 133 -0.55 5.12 8.01
N VAL A 134 -0.16 6.26 7.46
CA VAL A 134 1.11 6.42 6.75
C VAL A 134 1.95 7.48 7.44
N SER A 135 3.25 7.22 7.59
CA SER A 135 4.19 8.20 8.14
C SER A 135 4.49 9.30 7.12
N GLY A 136 4.47 10.55 7.56
CA GLY A 136 4.87 11.70 6.76
C GLY A 136 6.37 11.80 6.51
N ALA A 137 7.19 10.94 7.13
CA ALA A 137 8.64 10.97 7.00
C ALA A 137 9.13 10.82 5.55
N SER A 138 8.44 10.01 4.74
CA SER A 138 8.72 9.86 3.30
C SER A 138 8.45 11.13 2.48
N PHE A 139 7.75 12.11 3.06
CA PHE A 139 7.40 13.39 2.44
C PHE A 139 8.10 14.57 3.13
N GLY A 140 9.17 14.31 3.89
CA GLY A 140 9.88 15.34 4.66
C GLY A 140 9.17 15.81 5.94
N LYS A 141 8.02 15.22 6.29
CA LYS A 141 7.20 15.59 7.45
C LYS A 141 7.33 14.56 8.59
N LYS A 142 8.51 14.51 9.22
CA LYS A 142 8.93 13.44 10.15
C LYS A 142 7.97 13.18 11.33
N SER A 143 7.30 14.21 11.84
CA SER A 143 6.40 14.10 13.00
C SER A 143 4.91 14.06 12.63
N THR A 144 4.60 13.92 11.34
CA THR A 144 3.23 13.93 10.83
C THR A 144 2.81 12.50 10.46
N PHE A 145 1.55 12.19 10.70
CA PHE A 145 0.93 10.93 10.28
C PHE A 145 -0.38 11.22 9.58
N TYR A 146 -0.68 10.45 8.53
CA TYR A 146 -1.92 10.59 7.79
C TYR A 146 -2.76 9.33 7.99
N ASP A 147 -3.95 9.51 8.56
CA ASP A 147 -4.91 8.42 8.73
C ASP A 147 -5.73 8.30 7.45
N CYS A 148 -5.75 7.09 6.89
CA CYS A 148 -6.22 6.86 5.54
C CYS A 148 -7.12 5.62 5.46
N ILE A 149 -7.92 5.58 4.41
CA ILE A 149 -8.62 4.39 3.94
C ILE A 149 -7.99 3.90 2.63
N ILE A 150 -7.80 2.59 2.51
CA ILE A 150 -7.27 1.99 1.28
C ILE A 150 -8.36 2.04 0.19
N ARG A 151 -8.08 2.69 -0.95
CA ARG A 151 -8.99 2.68 -2.12
C ARG A 151 -8.46 1.83 -3.25
N TYR A 152 -7.15 1.67 -3.34
CA TYR A 152 -6.50 0.91 -4.39
C TYR A 152 -5.33 0.09 -3.84
N ILE A 153 -5.16 -1.13 -4.37
CA ILE A 153 -3.99 -1.98 -4.17
C ILE A 153 -3.66 -2.55 -5.54
N GLY A 154 -2.48 -2.25 -6.06
CA GLY A 154 -2.09 -2.73 -7.38
C GLY A 154 -0.93 -1.92 -7.97
N ASN A 155 -0.67 -2.16 -9.24
CA ASN A 155 0.38 -1.48 -9.97
C ASN A 155 -0.02 -0.02 -10.30
N VAL A 156 0.93 0.90 -10.12
CA VAL A 156 0.76 2.32 -10.48
C VAL A 156 1.95 2.70 -11.35
N ALA A 157 1.78 2.53 -12.66
CA ALA A 157 2.86 2.60 -13.65
C ALA A 157 3.61 3.94 -13.62
N GLU A 158 2.90 5.02 -13.31
CA GLU A 158 3.41 6.38 -13.20
C GLU A 158 4.40 6.55 -12.03
N LEU A 159 4.27 5.75 -10.96
CA LEU A 159 5.19 5.75 -9.81
C LEU A 159 6.32 4.75 -9.98
N TYR A 160 5.93 3.51 -10.30
CA TYR A 160 6.85 2.41 -10.47
C TYR A 160 6.16 1.27 -11.24
N PRO A 161 6.78 0.75 -12.30
CA PRO A 161 6.11 -0.18 -13.22
C PRO A 161 5.94 -1.60 -12.66
N VAL A 162 6.45 -1.89 -11.46
CA VAL A 162 6.35 -3.22 -10.85
C VAL A 162 5.86 -3.18 -9.41
N GLY A 163 5.24 -4.29 -9.00
CA GLY A 163 4.75 -4.46 -7.65
C GLY A 163 3.45 -3.72 -7.35
N TYR A 164 3.02 -3.83 -6.10
CA TYR A 164 1.79 -3.25 -5.60
C TYR A 164 2.06 -2.04 -4.70
N ILE A 165 1.44 -0.93 -5.08
CA ILE A 165 1.36 0.31 -4.33
C ILE A 165 -0.04 0.40 -3.72
N PHE A 166 -0.11 0.98 -2.52
CA PHE A 166 -1.37 1.32 -1.87
C PHE A 166 -1.77 2.73 -2.29
N GLY A 167 -2.94 2.84 -2.91
CA GLY A 167 -3.65 4.11 -3.07
C GLY A 167 -4.56 4.34 -1.88
N LEU A 168 -4.34 5.46 -1.21
CA LEU A 168 -4.90 5.84 0.07
C LEU A 168 -5.70 7.14 -0.09
N GLU A 169 -6.86 7.22 0.54
CA GLU A 169 -7.63 8.46 0.69
C GLU A 169 -7.54 8.93 2.15
N LEU A 170 -7.28 10.22 2.36
CA LEU A 170 -7.22 10.84 3.67
C LEU A 170 -8.58 10.79 4.37
N LEU A 171 -8.61 10.38 5.63
CA LEU A 171 -9.83 10.33 6.44
C LEU A 171 -10.22 11.70 7.02
N HIS A 172 -9.25 12.59 7.22
CA HIS A 172 -9.43 13.93 7.77
C HIS A 172 -8.25 14.84 7.38
N LEU A 173 -8.42 16.15 7.56
CA LEU A 173 -7.46 17.18 7.14
C LEU A 173 -6.69 17.83 8.30
N ASP A 174 -6.71 17.24 9.49
CA ASP A 174 -6.01 17.76 10.69
C ASP A 174 -4.51 18.04 10.42
N ASN A 175 -3.90 17.27 9.51
CA ASN A 175 -2.49 17.40 9.10
C ASN A 175 -2.32 18.01 7.69
N GLY A 176 -3.36 18.71 7.21
CA GLY A 176 -3.44 19.32 5.89
C GLY A 176 -3.82 18.35 4.77
N PHE A 177 -3.81 18.89 3.55
CA PHE A 177 -3.99 18.13 2.32
C PHE A 177 -2.80 17.18 2.05
N SER A 178 -2.98 16.30 1.08
CA SER A 178 -1.97 15.36 0.64
C SER A 178 -0.65 16.08 0.29
N PRO A 179 0.48 15.62 0.84
CA PRO A 179 1.80 16.16 0.50
C PRO A 179 2.25 15.78 -0.92
N GLN A 180 1.52 14.92 -1.62
CA GLN A 180 1.85 14.46 -2.98
C GLN A 180 0.94 15.08 -4.04
N SER A 181 0.02 15.98 -3.66
CA SER A 181 -1.10 16.41 -4.52
C SER A 181 -0.70 16.93 -5.91
N GLU A 182 0.45 17.60 -6.02
CA GLU A 182 0.99 18.09 -7.30
C GLU A 182 1.62 16.97 -8.16
N ASP A 183 2.12 15.90 -7.53
CA ASP A 183 2.86 14.82 -8.17
C ASP A 183 1.99 13.65 -8.64
N ILE A 184 0.71 13.61 -8.22
CA ILE A 184 -0.19 12.47 -8.46
C ILE A 184 -1.50 12.81 -9.20
N PRO A 185 -1.49 13.62 -10.28
CA PRO A 185 -2.73 13.97 -11.00
C PRO A 185 -3.48 12.74 -11.54
N TYR A 186 -2.80 11.60 -11.69
CA TYR A 186 -3.37 10.31 -12.07
C TYR A 186 -4.11 9.58 -10.94
N SER A 187 -4.22 10.13 -9.72
CA SER A 187 -4.94 9.49 -8.60
C SER A 187 -6.39 9.12 -8.96
N ILE A 188 -7.05 9.96 -9.76
CA ILE A 188 -8.42 9.78 -10.22
C ILE A 188 -8.58 8.49 -11.04
N LYS A 189 -7.58 8.13 -11.85
CA LYS A 189 -7.57 6.90 -12.67
C LYS A 189 -7.63 5.63 -11.81
N TYR A 190 -7.00 5.64 -10.64
CA TYR A 190 -6.84 4.46 -9.79
C TYR A 190 -7.86 4.39 -8.66
N MET A 191 -8.22 5.54 -8.10
CA MET A 191 -9.01 5.64 -6.87
C MET A 191 -10.32 6.40 -7.03
N GLN A 192 -10.52 7.11 -8.15
CA GLN A 192 -11.60 8.09 -8.32
C GLN A 192 -11.60 9.16 -7.20
N CYS A 193 -10.40 9.49 -6.70
CA CYS A 193 -10.20 10.40 -5.58
C CYS A 193 -9.34 11.59 -6.03
N ASP A 194 -9.67 12.77 -5.51
CA ASP A 194 -8.95 14.02 -5.79
C ASP A 194 -7.49 13.94 -5.31
N PRO A 195 -6.50 14.43 -6.08
CA PRO A 195 -5.09 14.42 -5.69
C PRO A 195 -4.82 15.07 -4.33
N THR A 196 -5.58 16.10 -3.96
CA THR A 196 -5.45 16.80 -2.66
C THR A 196 -5.83 15.92 -1.46
N LEU A 197 -6.56 14.83 -1.69
CA LEU A 197 -6.99 13.86 -0.68
C LEU A 197 -6.31 12.50 -0.84
N SER A 198 -5.45 12.35 -1.84
CA SER A 198 -4.88 11.06 -2.26
C SER A 198 -3.44 10.91 -1.79
N ILE A 199 -3.04 9.74 -1.30
CA ILE A 199 -1.65 9.38 -1.05
C ILE A 199 -1.36 8.04 -1.72
N PHE A 200 -0.20 7.91 -2.35
CA PHE A 200 0.32 6.62 -2.80
C PHE A 200 1.55 6.23 -1.99
N SER A 201 1.54 5.02 -1.45
CA SER A 201 2.61 4.54 -0.57
C SER A 201 2.94 3.06 -0.78
N THR A 202 4.20 2.71 -0.57
CA THR A 202 4.66 1.32 -0.46
C THR A 202 4.32 0.74 0.92
N ALA A 203 4.34 -0.59 1.00
CA ALA A 203 3.94 -1.34 2.20
C ALA A 203 4.76 -1.00 3.46
N ASP A 204 6.05 -0.73 3.31
CA ASP A 204 6.98 -0.48 4.42
C ASP A 204 6.72 0.85 5.17
N ASN A 205 5.96 1.76 4.57
CA ASN A 205 5.54 3.03 5.17
C ASN A 205 4.15 2.97 5.82
N LEU A 206 3.42 1.86 5.64
CA LEU A 206 2.13 1.68 6.27
C LEU A 206 2.29 1.31 7.74
N LEU A 207 1.34 1.74 8.54
CA LEU A 207 1.24 1.48 9.96
C LEU A 207 -0.20 1.09 10.30
N GLN A 208 -0.36 0.25 11.31
CA GLN A 208 -1.68 -0.03 11.85
C GLN A 208 -2.26 1.25 12.45
N LEU A 209 -3.49 1.57 12.10
CA LEU A 209 -4.20 2.67 12.72
C LEU A 209 -4.45 2.37 14.21
N PRO A 210 -4.16 3.29 15.14
CA PRO A 210 -4.41 3.08 16.56
C PRO A 210 -5.88 2.76 16.85
N SER A 211 -6.11 1.90 17.84
CA SER A 211 -7.45 1.40 18.20
C SER A 211 -8.43 2.52 18.56
N GLU A 212 -7.93 3.58 19.20
CA GLU A 212 -8.70 4.76 19.61
C GLU A 212 -9.24 5.51 18.38
N VAL A 213 -8.42 5.61 17.34
CA VAL A 213 -8.81 6.27 16.09
C VAL A 213 -9.78 5.38 15.30
N LYS A 214 -9.53 4.06 15.23
CA LYS A 214 -10.48 3.11 14.62
C LYS A 214 -11.87 3.20 15.24
N LYS A 215 -11.97 3.34 16.57
CA LYS A 215 -13.25 3.51 17.28
C LYS A 215 -13.98 4.78 16.86
N LYS A 216 -13.26 5.91 16.66
CA LYS A 216 -13.87 7.17 16.21
C LYS A 216 -14.56 7.01 14.85
N PHE A 217 -13.89 6.37 13.89
CA PHE A 217 -14.46 6.14 12.56
C PHE A 217 -15.60 5.11 12.55
N SER A 218 -15.50 4.06 13.37
CA SER A 218 -16.61 3.11 13.55
C SER A 218 -17.86 3.79 14.12
N MET A 219 -17.70 4.63 15.16
CA MET A 219 -18.81 5.39 15.73
C MET A 219 -19.40 6.42 14.76
N GLN A 220 -18.58 7.09 13.97
CA GLN A 220 -19.05 8.03 12.94
C GLN A 220 -19.85 7.32 11.84
N ASN A 221 -19.44 6.12 11.42
CA ASN A 221 -20.20 5.32 10.46
C ASN A 221 -21.55 4.87 11.05
N ILE A 222 -21.60 4.46 12.32
CA ILE A 222 -22.85 4.12 13.03
C ILE A 222 -23.78 5.34 13.13
N ILE A 223 -23.24 6.52 13.43
CA ILE A 223 -24.03 7.76 13.51
C ILE A 223 -24.53 8.16 12.12
N GLY A 224 -23.70 8.04 11.08
CA GLY A 224 -24.08 8.29 9.69
C GLY A 224 -25.21 7.36 9.23
N GLU A 225 -25.11 6.06 9.50
CA GLU A 225 -26.17 5.09 9.20
C GLU A 225 -27.45 5.36 10.00
N THR A 226 -27.33 5.76 11.27
CA THR A 226 -28.48 6.07 12.13
C THR A 226 -29.18 7.36 11.69
N LEU A 227 -28.44 8.40 11.29
CA LEU A 227 -29.00 9.63 10.70
C LEU A 227 -29.71 9.35 9.36
N THR A 228 -29.18 8.42 8.57
CA THR A 228 -29.81 7.99 7.32
C THR A 228 -31.11 7.23 7.60
N LYS A 229 -31.11 6.34 8.60
CA LYS A 229 -32.31 5.60 9.05
C LYS A 229 -33.38 6.49 9.70
N VAL A 230 -32.98 7.52 10.45
CA VAL A 230 -33.91 8.49 11.06
C VAL A 230 -34.51 9.42 10.01
N ARG A 231 -33.77 9.79 8.94
CA ARG A 231 -34.35 10.50 7.79
C ARG A 231 -35.41 9.67 7.06
N THR A 232 -35.21 8.35 6.91
CA THR A 232 -36.23 7.47 6.31
C THR A 232 -37.41 7.13 7.23
N ALA A 233 -37.29 7.37 8.54
CA ALA A 233 -38.38 7.13 9.51
C ALA A 233 -39.20 8.38 9.85
N ILE A 234 -38.69 9.59 9.57
CA ILE A 234 -39.37 10.87 9.84
C ILE A 234 -40.11 11.42 8.60
N VAL A 235 -39.88 10.85 7.41
CA VAL A 235 -40.74 11.12 6.25
C VAL A 235 -41.83 10.06 6.23
N PRO A 236 -43.12 10.40 6.40
CA PRO A 236 -44.20 9.45 6.18
C PRO A 236 -44.14 9.00 4.72
N SER A 237 -43.96 7.70 4.51
CA SER A 237 -44.24 7.06 3.23
C SER A 237 -45.67 7.37 2.83
N THR A 238 -45.82 8.34 1.94
CA THR A 238 -47.04 8.53 1.16
C THR A 238 -46.62 8.49 -0.32
N CYS A 239 -47.35 7.66 -1.06
CA CYS A 239 -47.41 7.58 -2.53
C CYS A 239 -46.19 6.90 -3.19
N ALA A 240 -46.25 5.66 -3.68
CA ALA A 240 -47.15 5.11 -4.70
C ALA A 240 -47.23 5.97 -5.98
N ASN A 241 -46.79 5.34 -7.07
CA ASN A 241 -47.02 5.63 -8.50
C ASN A 241 -46.39 6.87 -9.13
N GLY A 242 -45.61 6.60 -10.18
CA GLY A 242 -45.24 7.57 -11.19
C GLY A 242 -46.42 7.96 -12.07
N GLY A 243 -46.26 9.09 -12.76
CA GLY A 243 -47.14 9.52 -13.84
C GLY A 243 -47.48 11.00 -13.79
N GLY A 244 -46.72 11.80 -14.54
CA GLY A 244 -47.23 12.95 -15.30
C GLY A 244 -47.62 14.24 -14.57
N GLY A 245 -47.23 15.38 -15.15
CA GLY A 245 -48.06 16.58 -15.13
C GLY A 245 -47.50 17.79 -14.36
N ALA A 246 -46.93 18.71 -15.14
CA ALA A 246 -47.15 20.16 -15.12
C ALA A 246 -47.32 20.93 -13.80
N GLY A 247 -46.60 22.06 -13.70
CA GLY A 247 -47.19 23.29 -13.16
C GLY A 247 -46.39 24.00 -12.06
N SER A 248 -45.62 25.00 -12.49
CA SER A 248 -45.51 26.36 -11.94
C SER A 248 -45.47 26.66 -10.42
N ASN A 249 -44.47 27.49 -10.12
CA ASN A 249 -44.51 28.75 -9.36
C ASN A 249 -44.25 28.77 -7.85
N THR A 250 -43.08 29.38 -7.54
CA THR A 250 -42.85 30.51 -6.62
C THR A 250 -43.65 30.58 -5.32
N ASN A 251 -42.96 30.57 -4.17
CA ASN A 251 -42.85 31.81 -3.39
C ASN A 251 -41.92 31.70 -2.17
N SER A 252 -41.09 32.73 -2.05
CA SER A 252 -40.33 33.12 -0.87
C SER A 252 -41.25 33.48 0.31
N LEU A 253 -40.92 33.02 1.52
CA LEU A 253 -41.47 33.60 2.76
C LEU A 253 -40.36 33.99 3.73
N ARG A 254 -40.03 35.28 3.63
CA ARG A 254 -39.26 36.12 4.55
C ARG A 254 -40.06 36.27 5.85
N ARG A 255 -39.46 35.91 6.99
CA ARG A 255 -40.08 36.06 8.33
C ARG A 255 -39.80 37.47 8.87
N GLN A 256 -40.83 38.34 8.89
CA GLN A 256 -40.76 39.66 9.55
C GLN A 256 -41.12 39.56 11.04
N LYS A 257 -40.32 40.22 11.89
CA LYS A 257 -40.56 40.42 13.33
C LYS A 257 -41.47 41.62 13.57
N LYS A 258 -42.52 41.46 14.38
CA LYS A 258 -43.37 42.56 14.91
C LYS A 258 -42.68 43.26 16.10
N PRO A 259 -42.69 44.61 16.19
CA PRO A 259 -42.38 45.33 17.42
C PRO A 259 -43.64 45.65 18.24
N LYS A 260 -43.55 45.57 19.57
CA LYS A 260 -44.57 46.05 20.52
C LYS A 260 -44.30 47.53 20.84
N LYS A 261 -45.28 48.42 20.60
CA LYS A 261 -45.32 49.80 21.12
C LYS A 261 -46.09 49.81 22.45
N LYS A 262 -45.55 50.50 23.47
CA LYS A 262 -46.27 51.03 24.64
C LYS A 262 -46.29 52.55 24.53
N PHE A 263 -47.48 53.16 24.62
CA PHE A 263 -47.71 54.54 25.10
C PHE A 263 -47.86 54.46 26.64
N GLN A 264 -47.74 55.48 27.50
CA GLN A 264 -47.66 56.95 27.48
C GLN A 264 -46.99 57.33 28.83
N THR A 265 -46.39 58.49 29.06
CA THR A 265 -47.09 59.67 29.64
C THR A 265 -46.10 60.85 29.71
N VAL A 266 -46.68 62.04 29.55
CA VAL A 266 -46.13 63.40 29.48
C VAL A 266 -45.68 63.91 30.85
N GLY A 267 -44.65 64.78 30.87
CA GLY A 267 -44.33 65.68 31.98
C GLY A 267 -43.45 66.83 31.50
N LEU A 268 -44.04 68.03 31.44
CA LEU A 268 -43.39 69.33 31.18
C LEU A 268 -42.29 69.61 32.23
N ILE A 269 -41.19 70.29 31.85
CA ILE A 269 -40.96 71.75 31.85
C ILE A 269 -39.97 72.05 30.73
#